data_AF-A0A2G0QB30-F1
#
_entry.id   AF-A0A2G0QB30-F1
#
_cell.length_a   1.000
_cell.length_b   1.000
_cell.length_c   1.000
_cell.angle_alpha   90.00
_cell.angle_beta   90.00
_cell.angle_gamma   90.00
#
_symmetry.space_group_name_H-M   'P 1'
#
loop_
_entity.id
_entity.type
_entity.pdbx_description
1 polymer ?
#
loop_
_entity_poly.entity_id
_entity_poly.type
_entity_poly.pdbx_seq_one_letter_code
_entity_poly.pdbx_strand_id
1 'polypeptide(L)'
;MDILGKRKWLNLNECAKYLRKTLNDDISVSDVARLIADGELKPSIFFHSCCFVREVQITSKPLSHVLSEPETAITSNIHLLSQEALLPDTPIIHATPIGDKIIFTEGIWSALHIGIIKYEAEKKYSEEQGLPKPKRSLYEAKGIILADGEKRFQIVQKIDFEHELIALVKLSQSQREEENGFFKAHIERFKQIKNAEITGDIYDSFVPCVGLPENSYFAIKKEDIDVFVSMCMPASKKTSSKTANKQAEFIYALIAAHYGQDIANNPRSHIDNGDIRIDLESKGFDVPSGNTVSGWLKNISV
;
A
#
# COMPACT_ATOMS: atom_id res chain seq x y z
N MET A 1 19.95 -6.60 -17.61
CA MET A 1 18.98 -5.48 -17.59
C MET A 1 17.97 -5.75 -16.50
N ASP A 2 17.76 -4.84 -15.54
CA ASP A 2 16.76 -5.03 -14.47
C ASP A 2 15.36 -4.69 -14.99
N ILE A 3 14.61 -5.73 -15.38
CA ILE A 3 13.27 -5.58 -15.95
C ILE A 3 12.27 -5.14 -14.86
N LEU A 4 12.46 -5.57 -13.61
CA LEU A 4 11.57 -5.21 -12.50
C LEU A 4 11.69 -3.72 -12.16
N GLY A 5 12.91 -3.19 -12.19
CA GLY A 5 13.16 -1.75 -11.96
C GLY A 5 12.50 -0.82 -12.98
N LYS A 6 12.05 -1.32 -14.13
CA LYS A 6 11.39 -0.52 -15.18
C LYS A 6 9.85 -0.55 -15.11
N ARG A 7 9.25 -1.41 -14.29
CA ARG A 7 7.79 -1.52 -14.19
C ARG A 7 7.23 -0.39 -13.31
N LYS A 8 6.03 0.08 -13.64
CA LYS A 8 5.31 1.12 -12.86
C LYS A 8 4.74 0.59 -11.56
N TRP A 9 4.51 -0.71 -11.48
CA TRP A 9 4.00 -1.41 -10.31
C TRP A 9 4.42 -2.88 -10.37
N LEU A 10 4.45 -3.53 -9.21
CA LEU A 10 4.84 -4.92 -9.03
C LEU A 10 3.74 -5.66 -8.27
N ASN A 11 3.45 -6.91 -8.63
CA ASN A 11 2.66 -7.79 -7.75
C ASN A 11 3.50 -8.20 -6.52
N LEU A 12 2.90 -8.87 -5.54
CA LEU A 12 3.61 -9.27 -4.31
C LEU A 12 4.88 -10.10 -4.55
N ASN A 13 4.83 -11.07 -5.48
CA ASN A 13 5.98 -11.91 -5.83
C ASN A 13 7.13 -11.10 -6.42
N GLU A 14 6.79 -10.17 -7.32
CA GLU A 14 7.76 -9.30 -7.97
C GLU A 14 8.33 -8.27 -6.99
N CYS A 15 7.50 -7.74 -6.09
CA CYS A 15 7.92 -6.84 -5.03
C CYS A 15 8.91 -7.53 -4.08
N ALA A 16 8.62 -8.76 -3.63
CA ALA A 16 9.53 -9.52 -2.78
C ALA A 16 10.89 -9.74 -3.46
N LYS A 17 10.90 -10.15 -4.74
CA LYS A 17 12.13 -10.31 -5.54
C LYS A 17 12.89 -8.99 -5.67
N TYR A 18 12.18 -7.89 -5.89
CA TYR A 18 12.78 -6.57 -6.03
C TYR A 18 13.41 -6.10 -4.72
N LEU A 19 12.68 -6.20 -3.61
CA LEU A 19 13.16 -5.80 -2.28
C LEU A 19 14.35 -6.65 -1.84
N ARG A 20 14.28 -7.98 -2.02
CA ARG A 20 15.39 -8.90 -1.73
C ARG A 20 16.69 -8.46 -2.39
N LYS A 21 16.62 -8.11 -3.67
CA LYS A 21 17.77 -7.62 -4.43
C LYS A 21 18.24 -6.24 -3.97
N THR A 22 17.30 -5.34 -3.66
CA THR A 22 17.59 -3.93 -3.38
C THR A 22 18.13 -3.71 -1.98
N LEU A 23 17.58 -4.43 -0.99
CA LEU A 23 17.98 -4.35 0.42
C LEU A 23 19.06 -5.38 0.77
N ASN A 24 19.39 -6.30 -0.15
CA ASN A 24 20.33 -7.40 0.07
C ASN A 24 19.99 -8.22 1.33
N ASP A 25 18.70 -8.54 1.47
CA ASP A 25 18.13 -9.26 2.60
C ASP A 25 17.15 -10.34 2.11
N ASP A 26 16.90 -11.38 2.90
CA ASP A 26 15.98 -12.45 2.52
C ASP A 26 14.53 -12.03 2.73
N ILE A 27 13.94 -11.48 1.68
CA ILE A 27 12.55 -11.00 1.69
C ILE A 27 11.67 -11.97 0.91
N SER A 28 10.62 -12.46 1.56
CA SER A 28 9.59 -13.35 1.04
C SER A 28 8.30 -12.60 0.72
N VAL A 29 7.34 -13.28 0.09
CA VAL A 29 5.99 -12.74 -0.14
C VAL A 29 5.26 -12.48 1.17
N SER A 30 5.51 -13.33 2.17
CA SER A 30 4.90 -13.19 3.50
C SER A 30 5.36 -11.89 4.18
N ASP A 31 6.63 -11.50 4.02
CA ASP A 31 7.15 -10.25 4.56
C ASP A 31 6.48 -9.05 3.88
N VAL A 32 6.31 -9.09 2.56
CA VAL A 32 5.59 -8.03 1.84
C VAL A 32 4.13 -7.93 2.31
N ALA A 33 3.45 -9.06 2.49
CA ALA A 33 2.09 -9.09 3.01
C ALA A 33 2.02 -8.54 4.44
N ARG A 34 3.01 -8.87 5.28
CA ARG A 34 3.13 -8.35 6.66
C ARG A 34 3.35 -6.84 6.67
N LEU A 35 4.22 -6.32 5.82
CA LEU A 35 4.47 -4.88 5.68
C LEU A 35 3.20 -4.12 5.25
N ILE A 36 2.36 -4.72 4.39
CA ILE A 36 1.05 -4.15 4.04
C ILE A 36 0.12 -4.17 5.25
N ALA A 37 0.02 -5.29 5.96
CA ALA A 37 -0.85 -5.44 7.12
C ALA A 37 -0.49 -4.47 8.26
N ASP A 38 0.80 -4.21 8.44
CA ASP A 38 1.32 -3.27 9.45
C ASP A 38 1.28 -1.80 8.98
N GLY A 39 0.92 -1.54 7.70
CA GLY A 39 0.81 -0.20 7.14
C GLY A 39 2.13 0.45 6.71
N GLU A 40 3.24 -0.29 6.79
CA GLU A 40 4.59 0.15 6.41
C GLU A 40 4.76 0.24 4.89
N LEU A 41 4.05 -0.62 4.15
CA LEU A 41 4.05 -0.61 2.68
C LEU A 41 2.65 -0.32 2.15
N LYS A 42 2.51 0.79 1.43
CA LYS A 42 1.22 1.24 0.90
C LYS A 42 0.70 0.27 -0.17
N PRO A 43 -0.49 -0.35 0.03
CA PRO A 43 -1.02 -1.28 -0.93
C PRO A 43 -1.70 -0.56 -2.10
N SER A 44 -1.72 -1.25 -3.24
CA SER A 44 -2.61 -0.98 -4.36
C SER A 44 -3.33 -2.26 -4.76
N ILE A 45 -4.42 -2.12 -5.51
CA ILE A 45 -5.08 -3.24 -6.16
C ILE A 45 -5.02 -3.03 -7.66
N PHE A 46 -4.68 -4.09 -8.38
CA PHE A 46 -4.87 -4.14 -9.82
C PHE A 46 -6.16 -4.88 -10.14
N PHE A 47 -7.02 -4.29 -10.97
CA PHE A 47 -8.24 -4.89 -11.49
C PHE A 47 -8.04 -5.26 -12.96
N HIS A 48 -8.18 -6.55 -13.30
CA HIS A 48 -8.14 -7.00 -14.71
C HIS A 48 -9.41 -6.62 -15.48
N SER A 49 -10.53 -6.51 -14.78
CA SER A 49 -11.84 -6.17 -15.34
C SER A 49 -12.47 -5.04 -14.54
N CYS A 50 -13.45 -4.37 -15.15
CA CYS A 50 -14.17 -3.28 -14.49
C CYS A 50 -14.77 -3.72 -13.16
N CYS A 51 -14.62 -2.89 -12.14
CA CYS A 51 -15.25 -3.02 -10.83
C CYS A 51 -16.12 -1.80 -10.56
N PHE A 52 -17.20 -1.98 -9.79
CA PHE A 52 -18.09 -0.89 -9.41
C PHE A 52 -17.55 -0.19 -8.15
N VAL A 53 -17.55 1.13 -8.18
CA VAL A 53 -17.16 1.95 -7.04
C VAL A 53 -18.13 3.10 -6.85
N ARG A 54 -18.22 3.60 -5.62
CA ARG A 54 -18.95 4.83 -5.28
C ARG A 54 -18.03 5.79 -4.54
N GLU A 55 -18.22 7.09 -4.73
CA GLU A 55 -17.47 8.09 -3.98
C GLU A 55 -17.92 8.08 -2.51
N VAL A 56 -16.96 8.17 -1.58
CA VAL A 56 -17.22 8.10 -0.14
C VAL A 56 -16.41 9.13 0.62
N GLN A 57 -16.93 9.54 1.78
CA GLN A 57 -16.17 10.22 2.82
C GLN A 57 -15.87 9.22 3.93
N ILE A 58 -14.62 9.22 4.40
CA ILE A 58 -14.26 8.43 5.58
C ILE A 58 -14.61 9.23 6.82
N THR A 59 -15.58 8.73 7.58
CA THR A 59 -16.09 9.36 8.80
C THR A 59 -16.04 8.36 9.95
N SER A 60 -16.14 8.88 11.19
CA SER A 60 -16.35 8.04 12.36
C SER A 60 -17.84 7.96 12.66
N LYS A 61 -18.36 6.74 12.84
CA LYS A 61 -19.76 6.48 13.18
C LYS A 61 -19.84 5.48 14.33
N PRO A 62 -20.84 5.57 15.21
CA PRO A 62 -21.04 4.56 16.24
C PRO A 62 -21.37 3.21 15.61
N LEU A 63 -20.98 2.11 16.27
CA LEU A 63 -21.29 0.75 15.81
C LEU A 63 -22.79 0.56 15.56
N SER A 64 -23.66 1.15 16.38
CA SER A 64 -25.12 1.12 16.19
C SER A 64 -25.57 1.61 14.81
N HIS A 65 -24.91 2.63 14.27
CA HIS A 65 -25.18 3.13 12.92
C HIS A 65 -24.74 2.10 11.88
N VAL A 66 -23.53 1.55 11.99
CA VAL A 66 -23.03 0.51 11.07
C VAL A 66 -23.91 -0.74 11.11
N LEU A 67 -24.43 -1.11 12.27
CA LEU A 67 -25.35 -2.24 12.42
C LEU A 67 -26.71 -2.02 11.75
N SER A 68 -27.10 -0.77 11.50
CA SER A 68 -28.33 -0.44 10.77
C SER A 68 -28.17 -0.47 9.24
N GLU A 69 -26.93 -0.53 8.75
CA GLU A 69 -26.63 -0.57 7.31
C GLU A 69 -26.90 -1.97 6.72
N PRO A 70 -27.42 -2.05 5.48
CA PRO A 70 -27.86 -3.30 4.87
C PRO A 70 -26.72 -4.32 4.72
N GLU A 71 -25.48 -3.89 4.51
CA GLU A 71 -24.34 -4.80 4.39
C GLU A 71 -24.06 -5.61 5.67
N THR A 72 -24.55 -5.17 6.83
CA THR A 72 -24.35 -5.94 8.07
C THR A 72 -25.21 -7.21 8.08
N ALA A 73 -26.39 -7.15 7.46
CA ALA A 73 -27.37 -8.24 7.47
C ALA A 73 -27.20 -9.25 6.33
N ILE A 74 -26.23 -9.07 5.43
CA ILE A 74 -25.94 -10.05 4.38
C ILE A 74 -25.26 -11.29 4.96
N THR A 75 -25.45 -12.42 4.31
CA THR A 75 -24.95 -13.74 4.73
C THR A 75 -23.44 -13.72 5.02
N SER A 76 -22.67 -13.00 4.22
CA SER A 76 -21.22 -12.86 4.39
C SER A 76 -20.77 -12.06 5.62
N ASN A 77 -21.66 -11.34 6.29
CA ASN A 77 -21.33 -10.52 7.47
C ASN A 77 -22.15 -10.86 8.72
N ILE A 78 -23.37 -11.40 8.56
CA ILE A 78 -24.31 -11.59 9.68
C ILE A 78 -23.77 -12.52 10.77
N HIS A 79 -22.92 -13.48 10.42
CA HIS A 79 -22.30 -14.39 11.37
C HIS A 79 -21.39 -13.66 12.38
N LEU A 80 -20.86 -12.47 12.03
CA LEU A 80 -20.02 -11.68 12.92
C LEU A 80 -20.77 -11.21 14.17
N LEU A 81 -22.10 -11.03 14.08
CA LEU A 81 -22.95 -10.64 15.21
C LEU A 81 -22.90 -11.66 16.37
N SER A 82 -22.66 -12.93 16.06
CA SER A 82 -22.50 -13.99 17.07
C SER A 82 -21.08 -14.18 17.58
N GLN A 83 -20.09 -13.52 16.97
CA GLN A 83 -18.67 -13.74 17.28
C GLN A 83 -18.09 -12.66 18.20
N GLU A 84 -18.74 -11.51 18.28
CA GLU A 84 -18.22 -10.33 18.97
C GLU A 84 -19.28 -9.73 19.89
N ALA A 85 -18.84 -9.15 21.01
CA ALA A 85 -19.72 -8.35 21.85
C ALA A 85 -20.15 -7.09 21.10
N LEU A 86 -21.40 -6.68 21.24
CA LEU A 86 -21.93 -5.46 20.61
C LEU A 86 -21.81 -4.30 21.59
N LEU A 87 -20.97 -3.32 21.25
CA LEU A 87 -20.77 -2.08 22.00
C LEU A 87 -21.27 -0.90 21.14
N PRO A 88 -22.56 -0.53 21.22
CA PRO A 88 -23.24 0.32 20.23
C PRO A 88 -22.58 1.69 20.01
N ASP A 89 -21.99 2.28 21.04
CA ASP A 89 -21.41 3.63 20.99
C ASP A 89 -19.95 3.65 20.54
N THR A 90 -19.35 2.49 20.25
CA THR A 90 -17.95 2.41 19.85
C THR A 90 -17.75 3.09 18.49
N PRO A 91 -16.83 4.05 18.36
CA PRO A 91 -16.57 4.73 17.10
C PRO A 91 -15.85 3.79 16.12
N ILE A 92 -16.45 3.57 14.95
CA ILE A 92 -15.93 2.75 13.86
C ILE A 92 -15.61 3.65 12.66
N ILE A 93 -14.54 3.31 11.94
CA ILE A 93 -14.25 3.93 10.64
C ILE A 93 -15.30 3.47 9.65
N HIS A 94 -16.05 4.40 9.09
CA HIS A 94 -17.14 4.13 8.15
C HIS A 94 -16.97 4.95 6.87
N ALA A 95 -17.24 4.31 5.73
CA ALA A 95 -17.20 4.93 4.41
C ALA A 95 -18.61 5.39 4.02
N THR A 96 -18.92 6.64 4.35
CA THR A 96 -20.22 7.25 4.07
C THR A 96 -20.30 7.68 2.61
N PRO A 97 -21.28 7.23 1.82
CA PRO A 97 -21.39 7.62 0.42
C PRO A 97 -21.58 9.12 0.20
N ILE A 98 -21.00 9.63 -0.88
CA ILE A 98 -21.19 11.00 -1.36
C ILE A 98 -22.05 10.94 -2.63
N GLY A 99 -23.35 11.17 -2.46
CA GLY A 99 -24.33 11.07 -3.53
C GLY A 99 -24.57 9.65 -4.03
N ASP A 100 -25.36 9.56 -5.10
CA ASP A 100 -26.00 8.30 -5.52
C ASP A 100 -25.40 7.73 -6.82
N LYS A 101 -24.13 8.04 -7.09
CA LYS A 101 -23.46 7.65 -8.33
C LYS A 101 -22.57 6.44 -8.13
N ILE A 102 -22.89 5.36 -8.86
CA ILE A 102 -21.98 4.24 -9.08
C ILE A 102 -21.20 4.51 -10.37
N ILE A 103 -19.87 4.34 -10.32
CA ILE A 103 -18.97 4.43 -11.48
C ILE A 103 -18.19 3.13 -11.62
N PHE A 104 -17.62 2.91 -12.81
CA PHE A 104 -16.72 1.79 -13.06
C PHE A 104 -15.27 2.24 -12.93
N THR A 105 -14.42 1.30 -12.53
CA THR A 105 -12.98 1.51 -12.51
C THR A 105 -12.23 0.25 -12.91
N GLU A 106 -11.00 0.42 -13.42
CA GLU A 106 -10.12 -0.66 -13.86
C GLU A 106 -8.64 -0.28 -13.64
N GLY A 107 -7.74 -1.25 -13.84
CA GLY A 107 -6.30 -1.01 -13.73
C GLY A 107 -5.84 -0.88 -12.28
N ILE A 108 -4.79 -0.09 -12.04
CA ILE A 108 -4.15 0.01 -10.72
C ILE A 108 -4.68 1.20 -9.92
N TRP A 109 -5.09 0.93 -8.68
CA TRP A 109 -5.58 1.93 -7.73
C TRP A 109 -4.90 1.78 -6.38
N SER A 110 -4.49 2.91 -5.79
CA SER A 110 -4.02 2.92 -4.40
C SER A 110 -5.18 2.55 -3.48
N ALA A 111 -4.91 1.76 -2.45
CA ALA A 111 -5.90 1.33 -1.49
C ALA A 111 -5.49 1.74 -0.07
N LEU A 112 -6.45 2.06 0.79
CA LEU A 112 -6.18 2.29 2.20
C LEU A 112 -5.93 0.96 2.91
N HIS A 113 -4.94 0.91 3.81
CA HIS A 113 -4.55 -0.29 4.56
C HIS A 113 -5.49 -0.59 5.75
N ILE A 114 -6.80 -0.51 5.53
CA ILE A 114 -7.83 -0.72 6.55
C ILE A 114 -8.87 -1.73 6.07
N GLY A 115 -9.64 -2.28 7.01
CA GLY A 115 -10.74 -3.19 6.70
C GLY A 115 -10.29 -4.39 5.88
N ILE A 116 -10.94 -4.63 4.75
CA ILE A 116 -10.68 -5.79 3.89
C ILE A 116 -9.24 -5.83 3.36
N ILE A 117 -8.62 -4.68 3.09
CA ILE A 117 -7.24 -4.64 2.61
C ILE A 117 -6.28 -5.21 3.65
N LYS A 118 -6.44 -4.76 4.91
CA LYS A 118 -5.64 -5.25 6.02
C LYS A 118 -5.89 -6.74 6.23
N TYR A 119 -7.15 -7.15 6.29
CA TYR A 119 -7.56 -8.54 6.46
C TYR A 119 -6.98 -9.46 5.38
N GLU A 120 -7.03 -9.09 4.09
CA GLU A 120 -6.49 -9.92 3.01
C GLU A 120 -4.96 -9.98 3.04
N ALA A 121 -4.28 -8.91 3.49
CA ALA A 121 -2.84 -8.94 3.71
C ALA A 121 -2.45 -9.86 4.88
N GLU A 122 -3.15 -9.77 6.02
CA GLU A 122 -2.98 -10.67 7.17
C GLU A 122 -3.28 -12.12 6.79
N LYS A 123 -4.32 -12.35 6.00
CA LYS A 123 -4.68 -13.69 5.52
C LYS A 123 -3.59 -14.25 4.63
N LYS A 124 -3.05 -13.45 3.70
CA LYS A 124 -1.94 -13.87 2.85
C LYS A 124 -0.69 -14.18 3.67
N TYR A 125 -0.36 -13.35 4.66
CA TYR A 125 0.72 -13.63 5.61
C TYR A 125 0.51 -14.95 6.36
N SER A 126 -0.67 -15.15 6.94
CA SER A 126 -1.00 -16.39 7.67
C SER A 126 -0.92 -17.63 6.79
N GLU A 127 -1.41 -17.56 5.55
CA GLU A 127 -1.36 -18.68 4.61
C GLU A 127 0.08 -19.08 4.24
N GLU A 128 0.96 -18.11 3.99
CA GLU A 128 2.38 -18.37 3.69
C GLU A 128 3.17 -18.89 4.91
N GLN A 129 2.77 -18.48 6.12
CA GLN A 129 3.44 -18.87 7.38
C GLN A 129 2.82 -20.11 8.05
N GLY A 130 1.76 -20.69 7.48
CA GLY A 130 1.05 -21.81 8.10
C GLY A 130 0.35 -21.46 9.42
N LEU A 131 -0.04 -20.20 9.61
CA LEU A 131 -0.71 -19.69 10.79
C LEU A 131 -2.25 -19.76 10.64
N PRO A 132 -3.01 -19.67 11.75
CA PRO A 132 -4.45 -19.53 11.69
C PRO A 132 -4.89 -18.34 10.84
N LYS A 133 -5.99 -18.51 10.11
CA LYS A 133 -6.57 -17.41 9.32
C LYS A 133 -7.06 -16.31 10.27
N PRO A 134 -6.80 -15.02 9.95
CA PRO A 134 -7.38 -13.93 10.72
C PRO A 134 -8.90 -13.97 10.62
N LYS A 135 -9.57 -13.29 11.56
CA LYS A 135 -11.02 -13.10 11.55
C LYS A 135 -11.34 -11.67 11.17
N ARG A 136 -12.43 -11.49 10.42
CA ARG A 136 -13.00 -10.17 10.17
C ARG A 136 -13.71 -9.67 11.42
N SER A 137 -13.84 -8.36 11.56
CA SER A 137 -14.51 -7.74 12.70
C SER A 137 -15.67 -6.83 12.30
N LEU A 138 -16.67 -6.69 13.18
CA LEU A 138 -17.69 -5.64 13.14
C LEU A 138 -17.07 -4.25 13.34
N TYR A 139 -15.94 -4.18 14.05
CA TYR A 139 -15.28 -2.95 14.45
C TYR A 139 -14.30 -2.40 13.39
N GLU A 140 -14.23 -3.03 12.22
CA GLU A 140 -13.38 -2.62 11.11
C GLU A 140 -14.18 -1.93 10.00
N ALA A 141 -13.47 -1.08 9.24
CA ALA A 141 -14.01 -0.47 8.03
C ALA A 141 -14.55 -1.54 7.06
N LYS A 142 -15.77 -1.34 6.57
CA LYS A 142 -16.41 -2.25 5.61
C LYS A 142 -15.95 -1.92 4.20
N GLY A 143 -15.73 -2.96 3.40
CA GLY A 143 -15.32 -2.78 2.02
C GLY A 143 -13.83 -2.58 1.83
N ILE A 144 -13.50 -2.35 0.57
CA ILE A 144 -12.19 -1.88 0.12
C ILE A 144 -12.34 -0.41 -0.22
N ILE A 145 -11.43 0.43 0.31
CA ILE A 145 -11.42 1.86 0.04
C ILE A 145 -10.19 2.20 -0.81
N LEU A 146 -10.46 2.71 -2.01
CA LEU A 146 -9.48 3.23 -2.95
C LEU A 146 -9.23 4.72 -2.72
N ALA A 147 -8.02 5.16 -3.04
CA ALA A 147 -7.60 6.55 -2.94
C ALA A 147 -7.14 7.07 -4.30
N ASP A 148 -7.65 8.26 -4.66
CA ASP A 148 -7.24 9.04 -5.84
C ASP A 148 -7.12 10.52 -5.44
N GLY A 149 -5.89 10.94 -5.14
CA GLY A 149 -5.62 12.24 -4.51
C GLY A 149 -6.36 12.38 -3.18
N GLU A 150 -7.20 13.41 -3.06
CA GLU A 150 -8.05 13.66 -1.89
C GLU A 150 -9.37 12.87 -1.92
N LYS A 151 -9.77 12.33 -3.08
CA LYS A 151 -11.01 11.57 -3.22
C LYS A 151 -10.84 10.15 -2.71
N ARG A 152 -11.93 9.58 -2.21
CA ARG A 152 -12.01 8.20 -1.76
C ARG A 152 -13.17 7.51 -2.45
N PHE A 153 -12.95 6.26 -2.81
CA PHE A 153 -13.95 5.43 -3.47
C PHE A 153 -14.05 4.10 -2.74
N GLN A 154 -15.27 3.62 -2.51
CA GLN A 154 -15.49 2.30 -1.94
C GLN A 154 -15.87 1.34 -3.06
N ILE A 155 -15.21 0.18 -3.11
CA ILE A 155 -15.59 -0.90 -4.02
C ILE A 155 -16.89 -1.52 -3.53
N VAL A 156 -17.85 -1.61 -4.44
CA VAL A 156 -19.17 -2.16 -4.18
C VAL A 156 -19.49 -3.28 -5.15
N GLN A 157 -20.35 -4.17 -4.72
CA GLN A 157 -20.90 -5.25 -5.51
C GLN A 157 -22.41 -5.24 -5.42
N LYS A 158 -23.07 -5.59 -6.53
CA LYS A 158 -24.50 -5.86 -6.51
C LYS A 158 -24.73 -7.17 -5.75
N ILE A 159 -25.68 -7.18 -4.83
CA ILE A 159 -26.09 -8.41 -4.15
C ILE A 159 -27.44 -8.91 -4.67
N ASP A 160 -27.63 -10.22 -4.56
CA ASP A 160 -28.92 -10.85 -4.79
C ASP A 160 -29.78 -10.69 -3.53
N PHE A 161 -30.55 -9.61 -3.46
CA PHE A 161 -31.42 -9.34 -2.32
C PHE A 161 -32.48 -10.41 -2.11
N GLU A 162 -32.90 -11.13 -3.15
CA GLU A 162 -33.88 -12.20 -2.98
C GLU A 162 -33.26 -13.36 -2.22
N HIS A 163 -32.04 -13.76 -2.61
CA HIS A 163 -31.27 -14.75 -1.87
C HIS A 163 -31.02 -14.30 -0.42
N GLU A 164 -30.53 -13.08 -0.23
CA GLU A 164 -30.18 -12.56 1.10
C GLU A 164 -31.42 -12.37 2.00
N LEU A 165 -32.55 -11.92 1.45
CA LEU A 165 -33.82 -11.80 2.19
C LEU A 165 -34.33 -13.18 2.64
N ILE A 166 -34.27 -14.20 1.78
CA ILE A 166 -34.66 -15.56 2.14
C ILE A 166 -33.77 -16.09 3.27
N ALA A 167 -32.46 -15.87 3.19
CA ALA A 167 -31.51 -16.27 4.21
C ALA A 167 -31.81 -15.58 5.55
N LEU A 168 -32.06 -14.27 5.53
CA LEU A 168 -32.36 -13.46 6.71
C LEU A 168 -33.67 -13.88 7.39
N VAL A 169 -34.74 -14.13 6.62
CA VAL A 169 -36.02 -14.62 7.14
C VAL A 169 -35.85 -15.98 7.81
N LYS A 170 -35.15 -16.93 7.16
CA LYS A 170 -34.86 -18.24 7.74
C LYS A 170 -34.09 -18.13 9.05
N LEU A 171 -33.08 -17.25 9.11
CA LEU A 171 -32.34 -17.00 10.34
C LEU A 171 -33.25 -16.48 11.46
N SER A 172 -34.10 -15.48 11.18
CA SER A 172 -35.02 -14.91 12.18
C SER A 172 -35.97 -15.94 12.80
N GLN A 173 -36.50 -16.86 11.98
CA GLN A 173 -37.37 -17.95 12.43
C GLN A 173 -36.61 -18.97 13.28
N SER A 174 -35.37 -19.29 12.88
CA SER A 174 -34.55 -20.30 13.57
C SER A 174 -34.14 -19.87 14.98
N GLN A 175 -34.00 -18.56 15.22
CA GLN A 175 -33.60 -18.02 16.51
C GLN A 175 -34.80 -17.82 17.46
N ARG A 176 -36.03 -18.13 17.02
CA ARG A 176 -37.29 -17.80 17.74
C ARG A 176 -37.36 -16.33 18.16
N GLU A 177 -36.69 -15.47 17.40
CA GLU A 177 -36.52 -14.06 17.63
C GLU A 177 -37.40 -13.26 16.65
N GLU A 178 -38.66 -13.68 16.49
CA GLU A 178 -39.64 -12.96 15.64
C GLU A 178 -39.86 -11.51 16.11
N GLU A 179 -39.47 -11.18 17.34
CA GLU A 179 -39.50 -9.84 17.94
C GLU A 179 -38.14 -9.11 17.95
N ASN A 180 -37.05 -9.69 17.44
CA ASN A 180 -35.78 -8.99 17.40
C ASN A 180 -35.84 -7.85 16.36
N GLY A 181 -35.81 -6.62 16.88
CA GLY A 181 -35.89 -5.39 16.09
C GLY A 181 -34.84 -5.30 14.99
N PHE A 182 -33.69 -5.96 15.15
CA PHE A 182 -32.64 -6.03 14.12
C PHE A 182 -33.14 -6.74 12.85
N PHE A 183 -33.60 -7.99 12.98
CA PHE A 183 -34.05 -8.77 11.82
C PHE A 183 -35.26 -8.12 11.15
N LYS A 184 -36.22 -7.65 11.94
CA LYS A 184 -37.41 -6.98 11.41
C LYS A 184 -37.05 -5.72 10.61
N ALA A 185 -36.15 -4.88 11.13
CA ALA A 185 -35.72 -3.67 10.44
C ALA A 185 -35.01 -3.98 9.11
N HIS A 186 -34.09 -4.95 9.11
CA HIS A 186 -33.34 -5.33 7.91
C HIS A 186 -34.19 -6.05 6.86
N ILE A 187 -35.13 -6.90 7.27
CA ILE A 187 -36.10 -7.53 6.37
C ILE A 187 -36.92 -6.46 5.64
N GLU A 188 -37.44 -5.47 6.36
CA GLU A 188 -38.18 -4.37 5.74
C GLU A 188 -37.31 -3.51 4.83
N ARG A 189 -36.05 -3.23 5.23
CA ARG A 189 -35.10 -2.50 4.38
C ARG A 189 -34.82 -3.26 3.09
N PHE A 190 -34.60 -4.57 3.13
CA PHE A 190 -34.33 -5.38 1.95
C PHE A 190 -35.54 -5.44 1.00
N LYS A 191 -36.77 -5.48 1.54
CA LYS A 191 -37.99 -5.35 0.73
C LYS A 191 -38.08 -3.99 0.04
N GLN A 192 -37.72 -2.90 0.73
CA GLN A 192 -37.70 -1.56 0.14
C GLN A 192 -36.70 -1.47 -1.01
N ILE A 193 -35.48 -2.00 -0.83
CA ILE A 193 -34.44 -2.03 -1.87
C ILE A 193 -34.93 -2.83 -3.09
N LYS A 194 -35.52 -4.02 -2.87
CA LYS A 194 -36.12 -4.82 -3.94
C LYS A 194 -37.18 -4.03 -4.74
N ASN A 195 -38.04 -3.28 -4.05
CA ASN A 195 -39.07 -2.47 -4.71
C ASN A 195 -38.47 -1.30 -5.48
N ALA A 196 -37.45 -0.64 -4.93
CA ALA A 196 -36.73 0.46 -5.59
C ALA A 196 -36.06 -0.02 -6.89
N GLU A 197 -35.44 -1.20 -6.85
CA GLU A 197 -34.81 -1.82 -8.03
C GLU A 197 -35.82 -2.13 -9.14
N ILE A 198 -37.02 -2.60 -8.80
CA ILE A 198 -38.12 -2.79 -9.76
C ILE A 198 -38.52 -1.46 -10.44
N THR A 199 -38.43 -0.35 -9.71
CA THR A 199 -38.70 1.00 -10.24
C THR A 199 -37.51 1.63 -10.97
N GLY A 200 -36.37 0.94 -11.05
CA GLY A 200 -35.18 1.36 -11.78
C GLY A 200 -34.09 2.04 -10.94
N ASP A 201 -34.32 2.20 -9.63
CA ASP A 201 -33.28 2.67 -8.70
C ASP A 201 -32.49 1.49 -8.16
N ILE A 202 -31.27 1.34 -8.66
CA ILE A 202 -30.38 0.23 -8.31
C ILE A 202 -29.29 0.64 -7.31
N TYR A 203 -29.25 1.90 -6.86
CA TYR A 203 -28.13 2.40 -6.07
C TYR A 203 -28.00 1.65 -4.74
N ASP A 204 -29.11 1.56 -4.01
CA ASP A 204 -29.18 0.84 -2.75
C ASP A 204 -28.98 -0.68 -2.93
N SER A 205 -28.97 -1.18 -4.17
CA SER A 205 -28.69 -2.59 -4.45
C SER A 205 -27.21 -2.96 -4.38
N PHE A 206 -26.32 -1.98 -4.15
CA PHE A 206 -24.89 -2.16 -4.04
C PHE A 206 -24.41 -2.08 -2.60
N VAL A 207 -23.66 -3.09 -2.16
CA VAL A 207 -23.03 -3.13 -0.84
C VAL A 207 -21.50 -3.19 -0.95
N PRO A 208 -20.75 -2.78 0.08
CA PRO A 208 -19.30 -2.89 0.08
C PRO A 208 -18.83 -4.35 -0.10
N CYS A 209 -17.78 -4.55 -0.92
CA CYS A 209 -17.20 -5.88 -1.11
C CYS A 209 -16.65 -6.47 0.21
N VAL A 210 -16.89 -7.75 0.45
CA VAL A 210 -16.45 -8.46 1.67
C VAL A 210 -15.07 -9.12 1.54
N GLY A 211 -14.42 -8.95 0.39
CA GLY A 211 -13.13 -9.51 0.02
C GLY A 211 -12.61 -8.83 -1.24
N LEU A 212 -11.43 -9.25 -1.72
CA LEU A 212 -10.92 -8.84 -3.02
C LEU A 212 -11.85 -9.35 -4.15
N PRO A 213 -12.23 -8.51 -5.12
CA PRO A 213 -12.94 -8.96 -6.31
C PRO A 213 -12.18 -10.08 -7.04
N GLU A 214 -12.90 -11.04 -7.64
CA GLU A 214 -12.32 -12.27 -8.24
C GLU A 214 -11.19 -12.01 -9.25
N ASN A 215 -11.28 -10.92 -10.01
CA ASN A 215 -10.32 -10.54 -11.04
C ASN A 215 -9.29 -9.49 -10.58
N SER A 216 -9.03 -9.44 -9.27
CA SER A 216 -8.16 -8.45 -8.66
C SER A 216 -7.06 -9.09 -7.81
N TYR A 217 -5.96 -8.37 -7.64
CA TYR A 217 -4.87 -8.81 -6.77
C TYR A 217 -4.07 -7.62 -6.25
N PHE A 218 -3.32 -7.86 -5.16
CA PHE A 218 -2.39 -6.88 -4.61
C PHE A 218 -1.30 -6.53 -5.60
N ALA A 219 -1.18 -5.23 -5.85
CA ALA A 219 -0.07 -4.61 -6.55
C ALA A 219 0.52 -3.54 -5.65
N ILE A 220 1.75 -3.15 -5.89
CA ILE A 220 2.41 -2.07 -5.17
C ILE A 220 3.03 -1.18 -6.23
N LYS A 221 2.67 0.11 -6.22
CA LYS A 221 3.24 1.08 -7.15
C LYS A 221 4.73 1.24 -6.87
N LYS A 222 5.51 1.43 -7.92
CA LYS A 222 6.96 1.56 -7.79
C LYS A 222 7.36 2.70 -6.85
N GLU A 223 6.64 3.82 -6.92
CA GLU A 223 6.83 4.99 -6.05
C GLU A 223 6.68 4.65 -4.56
N ASP A 224 5.71 3.81 -4.19
CA ASP A 224 5.50 3.38 -2.80
C ASP A 224 6.61 2.43 -2.33
N ILE A 225 7.10 1.55 -3.21
CA ILE A 225 8.26 0.68 -2.94
C ILE A 225 9.51 1.53 -2.72
N ASP A 226 9.74 2.54 -3.55
CA ASP A 226 10.93 3.41 -3.46
C ASP A 226 10.93 4.24 -2.19
N VAL A 227 9.75 4.73 -1.77
CA VAL A 227 9.58 5.40 -0.47
C VAL A 227 9.95 4.44 0.67
N PHE A 228 9.43 3.21 0.67
CA PHE A 228 9.77 2.21 1.68
C PHE A 228 11.27 1.89 1.72
N VAL A 229 11.89 1.61 0.56
CA VAL A 229 13.34 1.33 0.47
C VAL A 229 14.17 2.49 1.02
N SER A 230 13.76 3.74 0.74
CA SER A 230 14.47 4.92 1.25
C SER A 230 14.40 5.06 2.77
N MET A 231 13.35 4.53 3.41
CA MET A 231 13.21 4.48 4.88
C MET A 231 14.08 3.40 5.50
N CYS A 232 14.25 2.25 4.83
CA CYS A 232 15.07 1.14 5.33
C CYS A 232 16.58 1.38 5.16
N MET A 233 16.97 2.09 4.11
CA MET A 233 18.38 2.43 3.86
C MET A 233 18.83 3.50 4.86
N PRO A 234 19.96 3.31 5.58
CA PRO A 234 20.50 4.38 6.39
C PRO A 234 20.75 5.57 5.47
N ALA A 235 20.18 6.73 5.84
CA ALA A 235 20.45 7.99 5.13
C ALA A 235 21.97 8.08 4.95
N SER A 236 22.43 8.09 3.70
CA SER A 236 23.86 8.15 3.41
C SER A 236 24.40 9.32 4.23
N LYS A 237 25.20 9.06 5.27
CA LYS A 237 25.71 10.12 6.13
C LYS A 237 26.41 11.10 5.20
N LYS A 238 25.83 12.29 4.99
CA LYS A 238 26.52 13.35 4.26
C LYS A 238 27.85 13.53 4.98
N THR A 239 28.96 13.22 4.31
CA THR A 239 30.30 13.40 4.85
C THR A 239 30.37 14.81 5.39
N SER A 240 30.67 14.98 6.68
CA SER A 240 30.75 16.32 7.27
C SER A 240 31.75 17.16 6.45
N SER A 241 31.52 18.46 6.31
CA SER A 241 32.44 19.34 5.59
C SER A 241 33.87 19.22 6.14
N LYS A 242 34.01 19.04 7.47
CA LYS A 242 35.30 18.79 8.12
C LYS A 242 35.97 17.50 7.65
N THR A 243 35.23 16.41 7.49
CA THR A 243 35.77 15.13 7.01
C THR A 243 36.12 15.21 5.52
N ALA A 244 35.25 15.82 4.70
CA ALA A 244 35.50 16.01 3.28
C ALA A 244 36.73 16.89 3.03
N ASN A 245 36.91 17.97 3.80
CA ASN A 245 38.09 18.83 3.70
C ASN A 245 39.37 18.09 4.08
N LYS A 246 39.38 17.29 5.17
CA LYS A 246 40.54 16.48 5.54
C LYS A 246 40.91 15.43 4.48
N GLN A 247 39.91 14.83 3.84
CA GLN A 247 40.15 13.89 2.74
C GLN A 247 40.75 14.61 1.53
N ALA A 248 40.25 15.80 1.20
CA ALA A 248 40.79 16.62 0.13
C ALA A 248 42.23 17.12 0.44
N GLU A 249 42.52 17.53 1.67
CA GLU A 249 43.87 17.87 2.14
C GLU A 249 44.83 16.68 2.00
N PHE A 250 44.38 15.48 2.37
CA PHE A 250 45.19 14.27 2.23
C PHE A 250 45.46 13.93 0.75
N ILE A 251 44.46 14.04 -0.11
CA ILE A 251 44.62 13.84 -1.56
C ILE A 251 45.60 14.88 -2.14
N TYR A 252 45.46 16.16 -1.74
CA TYR A 252 46.40 17.22 -2.14
C TYR A 252 47.83 16.90 -1.71
N ALA A 253 48.03 16.49 -0.45
CA ALA A 253 49.36 16.16 0.08
C ALA A 253 50.01 14.98 -0.68
N LEU A 254 49.23 13.96 -1.03
CA LEU A 254 49.73 12.83 -1.83
C LEU A 254 50.14 13.27 -3.23
N ILE A 255 49.34 14.10 -3.91
CA ILE A 255 49.69 14.62 -5.23
C ILE A 255 50.94 15.50 -5.13
N ALA A 256 51.01 16.39 -4.14
CA ALA A 256 52.15 17.28 -3.95
C ALA A 256 53.44 16.51 -3.64
N ALA A 257 53.36 15.45 -2.83
CA ALA A 257 54.51 14.63 -2.46
C ALA A 257 55.04 13.79 -3.64
N HIS A 258 54.15 13.27 -4.50
CA HIS A 258 54.55 12.37 -5.59
C HIS A 258 54.80 13.08 -6.92
N TYR A 259 54.07 14.15 -7.22
CA TYR A 259 54.08 14.84 -8.52
C TYR A 259 54.51 16.30 -8.42
N GLY A 260 54.73 16.81 -7.20
CA GLY A 260 55.12 18.19 -6.97
C GLY A 260 53.94 19.12 -6.73
N GLN A 261 54.22 20.23 -6.04
CA GLN A 261 53.22 21.16 -5.55
C GLN A 261 52.48 21.90 -6.68
N ASP A 262 53.15 22.16 -7.81
CA ASP A 262 52.56 22.80 -8.98
C ASP A 262 51.44 21.95 -9.59
N ILE A 263 51.64 20.63 -9.63
CA ILE A 263 50.65 19.67 -10.13
C ILE A 263 49.49 19.54 -9.13
N ALA A 264 49.76 19.55 -7.82
CA ALA A 264 48.72 19.51 -6.79
C ALA A 264 47.79 20.74 -6.84
N ASN A 265 48.34 21.92 -7.19
CA ASN A 265 47.57 23.15 -7.35
C ASN A 265 46.70 23.17 -8.61
N ASN A 266 47.12 22.45 -9.67
CA ASN A 266 46.41 22.41 -10.96
C ASN A 266 46.31 20.97 -11.52
N PRO A 267 45.65 20.03 -10.81
CA PRO A 267 45.76 18.60 -11.12
C PRO A 267 44.97 18.17 -12.36
N ARG A 268 44.06 19.00 -12.86
CA ARG A 268 43.05 18.62 -13.86
C ARG A 268 43.67 18.08 -15.15
N SER A 269 44.60 18.81 -15.78
CA SER A 269 45.26 18.38 -17.02
C SER A 269 46.08 17.11 -16.83
N HIS A 270 46.67 16.94 -15.64
CA HIS A 270 47.52 15.79 -15.30
C HIS A 270 46.72 14.52 -14.98
N ILE A 271 45.45 14.66 -14.59
CA ILE A 271 44.51 13.56 -14.33
C ILE A 271 43.69 13.20 -15.57
N ASP A 272 43.34 14.18 -16.42
CA ASP A 272 42.51 13.91 -17.59
C ASP A 272 43.30 13.30 -18.74
N ASN A 273 44.55 13.72 -18.97
CA ASN A 273 45.40 13.22 -20.05
C ASN A 273 46.91 13.31 -19.70
N GLY A 274 47.28 13.06 -18.45
CA GLY A 274 48.68 13.22 -18.01
C GLY A 274 49.16 12.13 -17.07
N ASP A 275 50.31 12.40 -16.46
CA ASP A 275 51.15 11.39 -15.80
C ASP A 275 50.44 10.69 -14.64
N ILE A 276 49.56 11.39 -13.92
CA ILE A 276 48.80 10.81 -12.79
C ILE A 276 47.86 9.71 -13.28
N ARG A 277 47.19 9.91 -14.43
CA ARG A 277 46.30 8.88 -14.99
C ARG A 277 47.09 7.66 -15.40
N ILE A 278 48.17 7.86 -16.14
CA ILE A 278 49.01 6.77 -16.66
C ILE A 278 49.56 5.92 -15.49
N ASP A 279 50.01 6.57 -14.42
CA ASP A 279 50.55 5.89 -13.24
C ASP A 279 49.51 5.10 -12.45
N LEU A 280 48.28 5.60 -12.34
CA LEU A 280 47.22 4.91 -11.61
C LEU A 280 46.61 3.77 -12.44
N GLU A 281 46.38 3.99 -13.73
CA GLU A 281 45.86 2.98 -14.64
C GLU A 281 46.86 1.83 -14.86
N SER A 282 48.17 2.14 -14.96
CA SER A 282 49.22 1.09 -15.04
C SER A 282 49.29 0.21 -13.78
N LYS A 283 48.75 0.68 -12.66
CA LYS A 283 48.60 -0.06 -11.40
C LYS A 283 47.20 -0.68 -11.22
N GLY A 284 46.32 -0.55 -12.21
CA GLY A 284 44.98 -1.13 -12.22
C GLY A 284 43.93 -0.37 -11.42
N PHE A 285 44.14 0.92 -11.15
CA PHE A 285 43.15 1.76 -10.47
C PHE A 285 42.32 2.58 -11.46
N ASP A 286 41.01 2.65 -11.21
CA ASP A 286 40.12 3.58 -11.90
C ASP A 286 40.37 5.01 -11.43
N VAL A 287 40.56 5.92 -12.39
CA VAL A 287 40.93 7.31 -12.11
C VAL A 287 39.71 8.22 -12.26
N PRO A 288 39.34 9.01 -11.22
CA PRO A 288 38.31 10.04 -11.33
C PRO A 288 38.67 11.11 -12.35
N SER A 289 37.68 11.85 -12.88
CA SER A 289 37.98 12.97 -13.79
C SER A 289 38.77 14.08 -13.08
N GLY A 290 39.61 14.79 -13.83
CA GLY A 290 40.37 15.93 -13.33
C GLY A 290 39.47 17.06 -12.81
N ASN A 291 38.27 17.21 -13.40
CA ASN A 291 37.22 18.10 -12.88
C ASN A 291 36.73 17.69 -11.50
N THR A 292 36.51 16.39 -11.30
CA THR A 292 36.04 15.85 -10.02
C THR A 292 37.07 16.12 -8.93
N VAL A 293 38.35 15.81 -9.19
CA VAL A 293 39.43 16.01 -8.22
C VAL A 293 39.67 17.50 -7.96
N SER A 294 39.71 18.34 -9.00
CA SER A 294 39.83 19.80 -8.83
C SER A 294 38.67 20.38 -8.01
N GLY A 295 37.46 19.85 -8.18
CA GLY A 295 36.29 20.20 -7.36
C GLY A 295 36.48 19.85 -5.87
N TRP A 296 37.09 18.70 -5.57
CA TRP A 296 37.41 18.32 -4.18
C TRP A 296 38.43 19.25 -3.54
N LEU A 297 39.44 19.66 -4.30
CA LEU A 297 40.56 20.47 -3.78
C LEU A 297 40.23 21.97 -3.69
N LYS A 298 39.12 22.45 -4.27
CA LYS A 298 38.83 23.90 -4.40
C LYS A 298 38.74 24.66 -3.07
N ASN A 299 38.40 24.00 -1.97
CA ASN A 299 38.11 24.63 -0.67
C ASN A 299 39.06 24.17 0.45
N ILE A 300 40.16 23.51 0.12
CA ILE A 300 41.15 23.13 1.14
C ILE A 300 41.90 24.37 1.62
N SER A 301 42.21 24.42 2.92
CA SER A 301 43.06 25.47 3.49
C SER A 301 44.48 24.93 3.54
N VAL A 302 45.28 25.18 2.48
CA VAL A 302 46.73 24.89 2.47
C VAL A 302 47.48 26.03 3.14
#